data_AF-T5ADW6-F1
#
_entry.id   AF-T5ADW6-F1
#
_cell.length_a   1.000
_cell.length_b   1.000
_cell.length_c   1.000
_cell.angle_alpha   90.00
_cell.angle_beta   90.00
_cell.angle_gamma   90.00
#
_symmetry.space_group_name_H-M   'P 1'
#
loop_
_entity.id
_entity.type
_entity.pdbx_description
1 polymer ?
#
loop_
_entity_poly.entity_id
_entity_poly.type
_entity_poly.pdbx_seq_one_letter_code
_entity_poly.pdbx_strand_id
1 'polypeptide(L)'
;MYKLANTARHQLHGSAPGGDVYVLDLQRVPGNGGMTLNHGASIHHAGFLTDSLAFALSHDERFALYDIAHDGHDGHDGHDGHDAAALTNLPSGDLRAVLGCQYVADVTPKTDGSGAIIGAGSQDRQSFELVFLAKDPARQSWLLDKGNRVGLPGAHGDDIVRSFCFFDREQLVLTAGEDGAIKAWRPAD
;
A
#
# COMPACT_ATOMS: atom_id res chain seq x y z
N MET A 1 6.61 -21.63 -19.28
CA MET A 1 5.66 -22.23 -18.31
C MET A 1 5.95 -21.55 -16.98
N TYR A 2 5.36 -20.37 -16.75
CA TYR A 2 5.57 -19.63 -15.52
C TYR A 2 4.74 -20.30 -14.42
N LYS A 3 5.40 -20.70 -13.33
CA LYS A 3 4.71 -21.09 -12.10
C LYS A 3 3.86 -19.90 -11.68
N LEU A 4 2.54 -20.01 -11.86
CA LEU A 4 1.58 -19.28 -11.05
C LEU A 4 1.95 -19.61 -9.60
N ALA A 5 2.54 -18.63 -8.90
CA ALA A 5 2.67 -18.70 -7.46
C ALA A 5 1.25 -18.88 -6.92
N ASN A 6 1.03 -20.05 -6.35
CA ASN A 6 -0.22 -20.45 -5.75
C ASN A 6 -0.39 -19.62 -4.47
N THR A 7 -0.90 -18.39 -4.60
CA THR A 7 -1.27 -17.53 -3.48
C THR A 7 -2.71 -17.07 -3.63
N ALA A 8 -3.62 -18.03 -3.87
CA ALA A 8 -5.03 -17.81 -3.56
C ALA A 8 -5.18 -17.91 -2.03
N ARG A 9 -4.80 -16.86 -1.30
CA ARG A 9 -5.04 -16.79 0.14
C ARG A 9 -6.00 -15.70 0.57
N HIS A 10 -6.05 -14.54 -0.06
CA HIS A 10 -7.08 -13.53 0.23
C HIS A 10 -7.28 -12.65 -1.02
N GLN A 11 -8.51 -12.32 -1.40
CA GLN A 11 -8.77 -11.38 -2.51
C GLN A 11 -9.37 -10.08 -1.96
N LEU A 12 -8.76 -8.96 -2.34
CA LEU A 12 -9.28 -7.61 -2.08
C LEU A 12 -10.12 -7.19 -3.30
N HIS A 13 -11.38 -6.80 -3.07
CA HIS A 13 -12.26 -6.27 -4.10
C HIS A 13 -12.78 -4.89 -3.68
N GLY A 14 -12.36 -3.86 -4.42
CA GLY A 14 -13.13 -2.65 -4.78
C GLY A 14 -13.63 -1.69 -3.69
N SER A 15 -13.46 -0.39 -3.96
CA SER A 15 -13.96 0.70 -3.13
C SER A 15 -15.47 0.93 -3.33
N ALA A 16 -16.21 1.06 -2.24
CA ALA A 16 -17.57 1.60 -2.25
C ALA A 16 -17.54 3.15 -2.23
N PRO A 17 -18.62 3.84 -2.61
CA PRO A 17 -18.73 5.31 -2.50
C PRO A 17 -18.49 5.88 -1.08
N GLY A 18 -18.49 5.03 -0.05
CA GLY A 18 -18.16 5.38 1.35
C GLY A 18 -16.70 5.16 1.75
N GLY A 19 -15.86 4.54 0.91
CA GLY A 19 -14.46 4.29 1.24
C GLY A 19 -14.17 3.00 2.00
N ASP A 20 -15.09 2.05 1.98
CA ASP A 20 -14.91 0.76 2.64
C ASP A 20 -14.01 -0.14 1.78
N VAL A 21 -13.08 -0.86 2.43
CA VAL A 21 -12.29 -1.93 1.83
C VAL A 21 -12.85 -3.27 2.30
N TYR A 22 -13.21 -4.14 1.37
CA TYR A 22 -13.61 -5.51 1.70
C TYR A 22 -12.44 -6.46 1.54
N VAL A 23 -12.07 -7.15 2.62
CA VAL A 23 -11.14 -8.27 2.58
C VAL A 23 -11.96 -9.56 2.56
N LEU A 24 -12.00 -10.22 1.41
CA LEU A 24 -12.69 -11.50 1.26
C LEU A 24 -11.68 -12.64 1.34
N ASP A 25 -11.77 -13.43 2.41
CA ASP A 25 -11.10 -14.73 2.49
C ASP A 25 -11.94 -15.77 1.72
N LEU A 26 -11.40 -16.25 0.59
CA LEU A 26 -12.04 -17.26 -0.25
C LEU A 26 -11.88 -18.70 0.30
N GLN A 27 -11.22 -18.88 1.45
CA GLN A 27 -11.04 -20.19 2.10
C GLN A 27 -12.10 -20.50 3.17
N ARG A 28 -12.93 -19.53 3.59
CA ARG A 28 -14.13 -19.80 4.39
C ARG A 28 -15.26 -20.26 3.47
N VAL A 29 -15.77 -21.46 3.75
CA VAL A 29 -16.93 -22.12 3.12
C VAL A 29 -18.10 -21.12 2.93
N PRO A 30 -18.91 -21.20 1.85
CA PRO A 30 -19.99 -20.24 1.61
C PRO A 30 -20.96 -20.23 2.79
N GLY A 31 -20.96 -19.17 3.60
CA GLY A 31 -21.91 -19.09 4.72
C GLY A 31 -21.64 -18.12 5.87
N ASN A 32 -20.41 -17.71 6.21
CA ASN A 32 -20.19 -16.56 7.10
C ASN A 32 -18.70 -16.26 7.34
N GLY A 33 -18.33 -14.98 7.26
CA GLY A 33 -17.08 -14.44 7.79
C GLY A 33 -16.21 -13.72 6.77
N GLY A 34 -16.73 -12.65 6.16
CA GLY A 34 -15.90 -11.61 5.53
C GLY A 34 -15.55 -10.53 6.56
N MET A 35 -14.39 -9.92 6.42
CA MET A 35 -13.94 -8.80 7.26
C MET A 35 -13.99 -7.51 6.45
N THR A 36 -14.55 -6.46 7.04
CA THR A 36 -14.58 -5.13 6.44
C THR A 36 -13.54 -4.26 7.13
N LEU A 37 -12.73 -3.56 6.34
CA LEU A 37 -11.79 -2.56 6.82
C LEU A 37 -12.35 -1.18 6.49
N ASN A 38 -12.91 -0.53 7.50
CA ASN A 38 -13.49 0.80 7.35
C ASN A 38 -12.37 1.84 7.36
N HIS A 39 -12.03 2.39 6.20
CA HIS A 39 -11.02 3.44 6.05
C HIS A 39 -11.61 4.85 6.15
N GLY A 40 -12.93 4.99 5.91
CA GLY A 40 -13.64 6.26 6.00
C GLY A 40 -13.28 7.26 4.89
N ALA A 41 -12.67 6.80 3.80
CA ALA A 41 -12.32 7.62 2.63
C ALA A 41 -12.24 6.76 1.37
N SER A 42 -12.62 7.32 0.21
CA SER A 42 -12.58 6.60 -1.08
C SER A 42 -11.20 6.01 -1.35
N ILE A 43 -11.15 4.70 -1.57
CA ILE A 43 -9.90 3.95 -1.69
C ILE A 43 -9.34 4.09 -3.09
N HIS A 44 -8.07 4.49 -3.15
CA HIS A 44 -7.26 4.52 -4.36
C HIS A 44 -6.56 3.17 -4.56
N HIS A 45 -5.92 2.64 -3.52
CA HIS A 45 -5.24 1.35 -3.57
C HIS A 45 -5.32 0.64 -2.21
N ALA A 46 -5.44 -0.69 -2.22
CA ALA A 46 -5.38 -1.51 -1.02
C ALA A 46 -4.74 -2.85 -1.34
N GLY A 47 -4.03 -3.43 -0.38
CA GLY A 47 -3.25 -4.63 -0.59
C GLY A 47 -2.83 -5.31 0.71
N PHE A 48 -2.29 -6.51 0.60
CA PHE A 48 -1.63 -7.17 1.73
C PHE A 48 -0.17 -6.71 1.78
N LEU A 49 0.26 -6.29 2.96
CA LEU A 49 1.65 -6.00 3.27
C LEU A 49 2.37 -7.27 3.74
N THR A 50 1.68 -8.08 4.55
CA THR A 50 2.11 -9.40 5.04
C THR A 50 0.89 -10.32 5.13
N ASP A 51 1.10 -11.58 5.53
CA ASP A 51 0.00 -12.52 5.82
C ASP A 51 -0.93 -12.06 6.96
N SER A 52 -0.49 -11.09 7.77
CA SER A 52 -1.21 -10.58 8.95
C SER A 52 -1.52 -9.09 8.88
N LEU A 53 -1.14 -8.40 7.80
CA LEU A 53 -1.32 -6.96 7.66
C LEU A 53 -1.85 -6.61 6.28
N ALA A 54 -2.93 -5.84 6.26
CA ALA A 54 -3.42 -5.14 5.07
C ALA A 54 -3.11 -3.65 5.16
N PHE A 55 -3.03 -2.98 4.01
CA PHE A 55 -2.96 -1.54 3.92
C PHE A 55 -4.10 -0.98 3.06
N ALA A 56 -4.43 0.29 3.31
CA ALA A 56 -5.29 1.09 2.47
C ALA A 56 -4.64 2.45 2.22
N LEU A 57 -4.73 2.91 0.97
CA LEU A 57 -4.40 4.25 0.51
C LEU A 57 -5.65 4.84 -0.13
N SER A 58 -6.10 5.99 0.36
CA SER A 58 -7.24 6.71 -0.21
C SER A 58 -6.84 7.70 -1.31
N HIS A 59 -7.85 8.22 -2.02
CA HIS A 59 -7.68 9.29 -3.00
C HIS A 59 -7.26 10.64 -2.39
N ASP A 60 -7.47 10.84 -1.08
CA ASP A 60 -6.97 12.01 -0.34
C ASP A 60 -5.64 11.73 0.38
N GLU A 61 -4.90 10.73 -0.11
CA GLU A 61 -3.57 10.29 0.33
C GLU A 61 -3.47 9.91 1.82
N ARG A 62 -4.60 9.53 2.42
CA ARG A 62 -4.59 8.91 3.74
C ARG A 62 -4.17 7.46 3.60
N PHE A 63 -3.21 7.08 4.42
CA PHE A 63 -2.72 5.72 4.51
C PHE A 63 -3.07 5.12 5.86
N ALA A 64 -3.33 3.82 5.90
CA ALA A 64 -3.49 3.07 7.15
C ALA A 64 -3.05 1.61 6.98
N LEU A 65 -2.63 1.02 8.09
CA LEU A 65 -2.36 -0.41 8.23
C LEU A 65 -3.40 -1.04 9.15
N TYR A 66 -3.81 -2.27 8.84
CA TYR A 66 -4.82 -3.03 9.57
C TYR A 66 -4.24 -4.39 9.95
N ASP A 67 -4.40 -4.79 11.21
CA ASP A 67 -4.15 -6.17 11.63
C ASP A 67 -5.31 -7.04 11.15
N ILE A 68 -4.98 -8.10 10.43
CA ILE A 68 -5.93 -9.05 9.86
C ILE A 68 -5.72 -10.47 10.38
N ALA A 69 -4.77 -10.69 11.31
CA ALA A 69 -4.50 -11.99 11.91
C ALA A 69 -5.33 -12.26 13.17
N HIS A 70 -5.89 -11.24 13.81
CA HIS A 70 -6.75 -11.38 14.99
C HIS A 70 -8.18 -11.78 14.60
N ASP A 71 -8.34 -13.06 14.24
CA ASP A 71 -9.65 -13.70 14.05
C ASP A 71 -9.71 -15.04 14.83
N GLY A 72 -9.08 -15.08 16.00
CA GLY A 72 -8.95 -16.26 16.86
C GLY A 72 -9.56 -16.09 18.25
N HIS A 73 -10.85 -16.49 18.36
CA HIS A 73 -11.63 -16.77 19.59
C HIS A 73 -11.98 -15.57 20.49
N ASP A 74 -13.23 -15.37 20.94
CA ASP A 74 -14.13 -16.33 21.60
C ASP A 74 -15.58 -16.24 21.10
N GLY A 75 -16.25 -17.39 21.01
CA GLY A 75 -17.59 -17.50 20.44
C GLY A 75 -18.72 -16.92 21.28
N HIS A 76 -19.65 -16.25 20.63
CA HIS A 76 -21.06 -16.67 20.55
C HIS A 76 -21.70 -15.90 19.38
N ASP A 77 -22.62 -16.59 18.71
CA ASP A 77 -23.62 -16.03 17.79
C ASP A 77 -23.15 -15.70 16.36
N GLY A 78 -23.58 -16.58 15.44
CA GLY A 78 -23.25 -16.57 14.01
C GLY A 78 -23.94 -15.49 13.20
N HIS A 79 -23.71 -14.22 13.52
CA HIS A 79 -24.03 -13.10 12.65
C HIS A 79 -22.99 -12.00 12.81
N ASP A 80 -22.71 -11.34 11.68
CA ASP A 80 -22.03 -10.05 11.54
C ASP A 80 -20.50 -10.14 11.34
N GLY A 81 -20.05 -9.59 10.20
CA GLY A 81 -18.63 -9.44 9.89
C GLY A 81 -17.95 -8.55 10.93
N HIS A 82 -16.71 -8.86 11.26
CA HIS A 82 -15.92 -8.04 12.17
C HIS A 82 -15.30 -6.85 11.42
N ASP A 83 -15.47 -5.65 11.97
CA ASP A 83 -14.75 -4.46 11.53
C ASP A 83 -13.35 -4.47 12.13
N ALA A 84 -12.30 -4.56 11.31
CA ALA A 84 -10.94 -4.41 11.81
C ALA A 84 -10.56 -2.92 11.89
N ALA A 85 -10.10 -2.50 13.07
CA ALA A 85 -9.66 -1.13 13.31
C ALA A 85 -8.26 -0.91 12.72
N ALA A 86 -8.02 0.31 12.19
CA ALA A 86 -6.69 0.72 11.79
C ALA A 86 -5.73 0.73 12.99
N LEU A 87 -4.50 0.26 12.76
CA LEU A 87 -3.45 0.26 13.77
C LEU A 87 -2.94 1.69 13.98
N THR A 88 -3.24 2.26 15.14
CA THR A 88 -2.90 3.65 15.50
C THR A 88 -1.43 3.86 15.84
N ASN A 89 -0.69 2.80 16.14
CA ASN A 89 0.76 2.85 16.43
C ASN A 89 1.63 2.79 15.17
N LEU A 90 1.01 2.77 13.99
CA LEU A 90 1.68 2.64 12.69
C LEU A 90 1.53 3.93 11.89
N PRO A 91 2.37 4.15 10.85
CA PRO A 91 2.25 5.31 9.99
C PRO A 91 0.86 5.32 9.39
N SER A 92 0.05 6.28 9.80
CA SER A 92 -1.33 6.43 9.38
C SER A 92 -1.69 7.91 9.25
N GLY A 93 -2.66 8.21 8.39
CA GLY A 93 -3.08 9.57 8.08
C GLY A 93 -2.53 10.08 6.74
N ASP A 94 -2.62 11.39 6.53
CA ASP A 94 -2.27 12.05 5.26
C ASP A 94 -0.76 12.00 4.99
N LEU A 95 -0.36 11.18 4.02
CA LEU A 95 1.05 10.98 3.68
C LEU A 95 1.71 12.22 3.08
N ARG A 96 0.96 13.16 2.50
CA ARG A 96 1.54 14.41 1.98
C ARG A 96 2.20 15.22 3.07
N ALA A 97 1.50 15.39 4.20
CA ALA A 97 2.03 16.09 5.35
C ALA A 97 3.24 15.35 5.96
N VAL A 98 3.19 14.02 5.99
CA VAL A 98 4.24 13.18 6.60
C VAL A 98 5.53 13.15 5.77
N LEU A 99 5.39 13.10 4.44
CA LEU A 99 6.48 12.99 3.47
C LEU A 99 6.92 14.36 2.91
N GLY A 100 6.12 15.40 3.09
CA GLY A 100 6.34 16.70 2.45
C GLY A 100 6.12 16.67 0.93
N CYS A 101 5.34 15.73 0.42
CA CYS A 101 5.01 15.60 -1.00
C CYS A 101 3.67 16.27 -1.33
N GLN A 102 3.34 16.39 -2.61
CA GLN A 102 2.05 16.90 -3.07
C GLN A 102 1.07 15.77 -3.40
N TYR A 103 1.57 14.59 -3.76
CA TYR A 103 0.74 13.41 -4.01
C TYR A 103 1.47 12.09 -3.71
N VAL A 104 0.69 11.02 -3.57
CA VAL A 104 1.16 9.62 -3.49
C VAL A 104 0.62 8.86 -4.69
N ALA A 105 1.51 8.38 -5.55
CA ALA A 105 1.14 7.66 -6.77
C ALA A 105 0.73 6.21 -6.50
N ASP A 106 1.42 5.51 -5.59
CA ASP A 106 1.01 4.16 -5.19
C ASP A 106 1.79 3.65 -3.95
N VAL A 107 1.38 2.49 -3.44
CA VAL A 107 2.11 1.66 -2.47
C VAL A 107 2.37 0.28 -3.07
N THR A 108 3.64 -0.10 -3.21
CA THR A 108 4.04 -1.42 -3.72
C THR A 108 4.67 -2.26 -2.61
N PRO A 109 3.99 -3.33 -2.12
CA PRO A 109 4.60 -4.30 -1.21
C PRO A 109 5.85 -4.93 -1.81
N LYS A 110 6.88 -5.11 -0.99
CA LYS A 110 8.10 -5.84 -1.35
C LYS A 110 7.77 -7.33 -1.39
N THR A 111 8.30 -8.03 -2.39
CA THR A 111 8.01 -9.46 -2.60
C THR A 111 8.54 -10.37 -1.50
N ASP A 112 9.48 -9.90 -0.69
CA ASP A 112 10.04 -10.61 0.46
C ASP A 112 9.25 -10.39 1.76
N GLY A 113 8.19 -9.57 1.73
CA GLY A 113 7.38 -9.24 2.90
C GLY A 113 8.09 -8.31 3.92
N SER A 114 9.28 -7.79 3.59
CA SER A 114 10.04 -6.89 4.49
C SER A 114 9.41 -5.51 4.64
N GLY A 115 8.48 -5.16 3.74
CA GLY A 115 7.69 -3.95 3.81
C GLY A 115 7.14 -3.51 2.47
N ALA A 116 7.09 -2.21 2.23
CA ALA A 116 6.60 -1.63 0.99
C ALA A 116 7.45 -0.45 0.52
N ILE A 117 7.24 -0.07 -0.72
CA ILE A 117 7.77 1.15 -1.33
C ILE A 117 6.57 2.06 -1.58
N ILE A 118 6.66 3.30 -1.13
CA ILE A 118 5.66 4.34 -1.37
C ILE A 118 6.24 5.29 -2.40
N GLY A 119 5.55 5.44 -3.53
CA GLY A 119 5.91 6.40 -4.57
C GLY A 119 5.23 7.72 -4.30
N ALA A 120 6.00 8.77 -4.02
CA ALA A 120 5.51 10.09 -3.66
C ALA A 120 6.05 11.15 -4.61
N GLY A 121 5.23 12.11 -5.03
CA GLY A 121 5.62 13.12 -6.00
C GLY A 121 5.35 14.55 -5.56
N SER A 122 6.09 15.47 -6.17
CA SER A 122 5.92 16.92 -6.03
C SER A 122 6.05 17.55 -7.41
N GLN A 123 4.96 18.11 -7.91
CA GLN A 123 4.88 18.75 -9.23
C GLN A 123 5.71 20.03 -9.24
N ASP A 124 5.60 20.85 -8.19
CA ASP A 124 6.35 22.11 -8.04
C ASP A 124 7.87 21.92 -8.03
N ARG A 125 8.35 20.79 -7.52
CA ARG A 125 9.78 20.40 -7.51
C ARG A 125 10.16 19.46 -8.65
N GLN A 126 9.21 19.12 -9.53
CA GLN A 126 9.38 18.17 -10.63
C GLN A 126 10.10 16.89 -10.18
N SER A 127 9.67 16.33 -9.05
CA SER A 127 10.38 15.25 -8.36
C SER A 127 9.44 14.10 -8.05
N PHE A 128 9.91 12.88 -8.22
CA PHE A 128 9.28 11.67 -7.68
C PHE A 128 10.28 10.96 -6.77
N GLU A 129 9.82 10.44 -5.63
CA GLU A 129 10.65 9.81 -4.62
C GLU A 129 10.06 8.45 -4.23
N LEU A 130 10.93 7.47 -4.02
CA LEU A 130 10.58 6.18 -3.44
C LEU A 130 10.94 6.19 -1.96
N VAL A 131 9.92 6.11 -1.10
CA VAL A 131 10.06 6.07 0.35
C VAL A 131 9.82 4.65 0.85
N PHE A 132 10.70 4.15 1.71
CA PHE A 132 10.59 2.78 2.21
C PHE A 132 9.74 2.73 3.48
N LEU A 133 8.72 1.87 3.47
CA LEU A 133 8.00 1.45 4.65
C LEU A 133 8.59 0.12 5.11
N ALA A 134 9.15 0.07 6.32
CA ALA A 134 9.77 -1.14 6.86
C ALA A 134 9.40 -1.34 8.33
N LYS A 135 9.45 -2.59 8.79
CA LYS A 135 9.27 -2.92 10.21
C LYS A 135 10.53 -2.52 10.98
N ASP A 136 10.39 -1.68 12.00
CA ASP A 136 11.43 -1.40 13.00
C ASP A 136 11.54 -2.62 13.93
N PRO A 137 12.65 -3.38 13.88
CA PRO A 137 12.83 -4.56 14.71
C PRO A 137 12.86 -4.24 16.20
N ALA A 138 13.34 -3.04 16.56
CA ALA A 138 13.51 -2.62 17.95
C ALA A 138 12.20 -2.10 18.57
N ARG A 139 11.30 -1.54 17.77
CA ARG A 139 10.05 -0.91 18.25
C ARG A 139 8.78 -1.70 17.96
N GLN A 140 8.88 -2.82 17.22
CA GLN A 140 7.72 -3.59 16.73
C GLN A 140 6.69 -2.70 16.00
N SER A 141 7.15 -1.60 15.42
CA SER A 141 6.32 -0.64 14.67
C SER A 141 6.79 -0.59 13.22
N TRP A 142 5.92 -0.10 12.34
CA TRP A 142 6.28 0.22 10.96
C TRP A 142 6.74 1.66 10.89
N LEU A 143 7.75 1.96 10.08
CA LEU A 143 8.29 3.31 9.94
C LEU A 143 8.52 3.63 8.47
N LEU A 144 8.29 4.90 8.14
CA LEU A 144 8.68 5.50 6.87
C LEU A 144 10.13 5.97 6.97
N ASP A 145 11.02 5.32 6.22
CA ASP A 145 12.42 5.70 6.13
C ASP A 145 12.59 6.87 5.16
N LYS A 146 12.36 8.06 5.71
CA LYS A 146 12.52 9.33 4.99
C LYS A 146 13.99 9.69 4.72
N GLY A 147 14.92 9.09 5.48
CA GLY A 147 16.34 9.39 5.40
C GLY A 147 17.02 8.69 4.22
N ASN A 148 16.58 7.47 3.90
CA ASN A 148 17.14 6.67 2.81
C ASN A 148 16.25 6.64 1.55
N ARG A 149 15.36 7.63 1.36
CA ARG A 149 14.50 7.69 0.17
C ARG A 149 15.31 7.84 -1.13
N VAL A 150 14.82 7.29 -2.22
CA VAL A 150 15.46 7.36 -3.54
C VAL A 150 14.73 8.38 -4.40
N GLY A 151 15.44 9.41 -4.86
CA GLY A 151 14.88 10.46 -5.73
C GLY A 151 15.04 10.13 -7.22
N LEU A 152 13.99 10.42 -7.99
CA LEU A 152 13.94 10.40 -9.45
C LEU A 152 13.77 11.85 -9.95
N PRO A 153 14.86 12.64 -9.98
CA PRO A 153 14.78 14.06 -10.31
C PRO A 153 14.32 14.28 -11.75
N GLY A 154 13.44 15.25 -11.96
CA GLY A 154 12.87 15.57 -13.27
C GLY A 154 11.80 14.58 -13.76
N ALA A 155 11.52 13.49 -13.01
CA ALA A 155 10.52 12.46 -13.23
C ALA A 155 9.73 12.58 -14.55
N HIS A 156 8.50 13.09 -14.47
CA HIS A 156 7.65 13.40 -15.61
C HIS A 156 7.54 14.93 -15.85
N GLY A 157 8.57 15.68 -15.44
CA GLY A 157 8.59 17.14 -15.57
C GLY A 157 7.46 17.79 -14.77
N ASP A 158 6.63 18.56 -15.45
CA ASP A 158 5.45 19.23 -14.90
C ASP A 158 4.24 18.28 -14.75
N ASP A 159 4.30 17.06 -15.27
CA ASP A 159 3.20 16.11 -15.24
C ASP A 159 3.26 15.16 -14.03
N ILE A 160 2.09 14.70 -13.60
CA ILE A 160 1.93 13.82 -12.44
C ILE A 160 2.38 12.39 -12.80
N VAL A 161 3.14 11.75 -11.91
CA VAL A 161 3.38 10.30 -11.96
C VAL A 161 2.14 9.60 -11.42
N ARG A 162 1.49 8.77 -12.24
CA ARG A 162 0.23 8.08 -11.89
C ARG A 162 0.44 6.67 -11.37
N SER A 163 1.56 6.04 -11.73
CA SER A 163 1.92 4.72 -11.23
C SER A 163 3.42 4.50 -11.37
N PHE A 164 3.95 3.58 -10.58
CA PHE A 164 5.30 3.10 -10.70
C PHE A 164 5.33 1.59 -10.45
N CYS A 165 6.39 0.93 -10.91
CA CYS A 165 6.72 -0.41 -10.47
C CYS A 165 8.22 -0.53 -10.22
N PHE A 166 8.55 -1.40 -9.27
CA PHE A 166 9.93 -1.65 -8.85
C PHE A 166 10.28 -3.12 -9.05
N PHE A 167 11.42 -3.35 -9.67
CA PHE A 167 11.99 -4.67 -9.90
C PHE A 167 13.31 -4.78 -9.17
N ASP A 168 13.28 -5.45 -8.02
CA ASP A 168 14.44 -5.57 -7.13
C ASP A 168 15.62 -6.29 -7.80
N ARG A 169 15.36 -7.42 -8.47
CA ARG A 169 16.40 -8.20 -9.14
C ARG A 169 17.11 -7.42 -10.24
N GLU A 170 16.35 -6.62 -10.99
CA GLU A 170 16.85 -5.83 -12.12
C GLU A 170 17.35 -4.43 -11.70
N GLN A 171 17.18 -4.04 -10.44
CA GLN A 171 17.44 -2.70 -9.91
C GLN A 171 16.84 -1.62 -10.82
N LEU A 172 15.58 -1.82 -11.21
CA LEU A 172 14.87 -1.04 -12.20
C LEU A 172 13.57 -0.50 -11.60
N VAL A 173 13.34 0.80 -11.80
CA VAL A 173 12.04 1.42 -11.55
C VAL A 173 11.45 1.84 -12.88
N LEU A 174 10.18 1.56 -13.10
CA LEU A 174 9.41 2.20 -14.19
C LEU A 174 8.40 3.17 -13.58
N THR A 175 8.22 4.32 -14.21
CA THR A 175 7.20 5.31 -13.86
C THR A 175 6.33 5.58 -15.08
N ALA A 176 5.02 5.76 -14.88
CA ALA A 176 4.07 6.17 -15.90
C ALA A 176 3.45 7.50 -15.49
N GLY A 177 3.50 8.50 -16.38
CA GLY A 177 3.03 9.85 -16.11
C GLY A 177 1.90 10.32 -17.02
N GLU A 178 1.30 11.45 -16.65
CA GLU A 178 0.29 12.14 -17.47
C GLU A 178 0.88 12.76 -18.76
N ASP A 179 2.22 12.86 -18.85
CA ASP A 179 2.96 13.20 -20.07
C ASP A 179 2.83 12.13 -21.19
N GLY A 180 2.15 11.02 -20.92
CA GLY A 180 1.94 9.92 -21.85
C GLY A 180 3.17 9.01 -22.03
N ALA A 181 4.22 9.20 -21.21
CA ALA A 181 5.45 8.42 -21.28
C ALA A 181 5.52 7.35 -20.18
N ILE A 182 6.29 6.29 -20.47
CA ILE A 182 6.84 5.39 -19.46
C ILE A 182 8.34 5.63 -19.40
N LYS A 183 8.87 5.92 -18.22
CA LYS A 183 10.30 6.19 -18.00
C LYS A 183 10.92 5.10 -17.15
N ALA A 184 12.16 4.77 -17.46
CA ALA A 184 12.94 3.73 -16.80
C ALA A 184 14.11 4.34 -16.03
N TRP A 185 14.32 3.90 -14.80
CA TRP A 185 15.32 4.43 -13.88
C TRP A 185 16.18 3.32 -13.33
N ARG A 186 17.50 3.55 -13.34
CA ARG A 186 18.50 2.67 -12.74
C ARG A 186 19.45 3.52 -11.91
N PRO A 187 20.12 2.95 -10.90
CA PRO A 187 21.24 3.62 -10.23
C PRO A 187 22.23 4.13 -11.27
N ALA A 188 22.76 5.33 -11.08
CA ALA A 188 23.90 5.80 -11.85
C ALA A 188 25.13 4.95 -11.51
N ASP A 189 25.94 4.63 -12.52
CA ASP A 189 27.23 3.96 -12.35
C ASP A 189 28.22 4.80 -11.53
#